data_AF-A0A091DXT3-F1
#
_entry.id   AF-A0A091DXT3-F1
#
_cell.length_a   1.000
_cell.length_b   1.000
_cell.length_c   1.000
_cell.angle_alpha   90.00
_cell.angle_beta   90.00
_cell.angle_gamma   90.00
#
_symmetry.space_group_name_H-M   'P 1'
#
loop_
_entity.id
_entity.type
_entity.pdbx_description
1 polymer ?
#
loop_
_entity_poly.entity_id
_entity_poly.type
_entity_poly.pdbx_seq_one_letter_code
_entity_poly.pdbx_strand_id
1 'polypeptide(L)'
;MRGEEKDLDELLDEVESRFFRRDPMTPDVDQRPEGGGGGGGTHNSNWNLTQAKENLRSTETFKKEDDLDGLINEIFEEPNFDKKTFKLKSKSSCDTSVRACLQAPHKSCSPVYLGGSTVPCGIGTHTSQRACDCLRCIACDFRVVSYNDYMWDKSCDYLFFRNNMPEFHKLKAKLVKKKGTRAYACQCSWRTVEELTDLQTEHQLRWVCGKH
;
A
#
# COMPACT_ATOMS: atom_id res chain seq x y z
N MET A 1 -46.44 17.76 16.34
CA MET A 1 -45.49 16.74 16.82
C MET A 1 -44.10 17.34 16.73
N ARG A 2 -43.44 17.56 17.87
CA ARG A 2 -42.09 18.15 17.91
C ARG A 2 -41.34 17.49 19.05
N GLY A 3 -40.76 16.33 18.75
CA GLY A 3 -39.88 15.53 19.57
C GLY A 3 -39.00 14.76 18.59
N GLU A 4 -37.82 14.32 19.03
CA GLU A 4 -36.74 13.68 18.24
C GLU A 4 -35.68 14.63 17.67
N GLU A 5 -35.04 15.42 18.53
CA GLU A 5 -33.71 15.97 18.23
C GLU A 5 -32.79 16.01 19.46
N LYS A 6 -33.35 15.92 20.68
CA LYS A 6 -32.62 15.98 21.95
C LYS A 6 -31.89 14.69 22.37
N ASP A 7 -32.21 13.55 21.75
CA ASP A 7 -31.57 12.27 22.10
C ASP A 7 -30.17 12.11 21.50
N LEU A 8 -29.85 12.82 20.41
CA LEU A 8 -28.54 12.69 19.75
C LEU A 8 -27.44 13.43 20.51
N ASP A 9 -27.74 14.63 21.01
CA ASP A 9 -26.79 15.43 21.79
C ASP A 9 -26.45 14.75 23.12
N GLU A 10 -27.44 14.13 23.78
CA GLU A 10 -27.24 13.40 25.04
C GLU A 10 -26.36 12.15 24.85
N LEU A 11 -26.48 11.47 23.71
CA LEU A 11 -25.61 10.34 23.36
C LEU A 11 -24.16 10.77 23.05
N LEU A 12 -23.96 11.96 22.51
CA LEU A 12 -22.63 12.52 22.25
C LEU A 12 -21.91 12.88 23.57
N ASP A 13 -22.62 13.50 24.51
CA ASP A 13 -22.10 13.80 25.85
C ASP A 13 -21.77 12.53 26.65
N GLU A 14 -22.56 11.45 26.50
CA GLU A 14 -22.29 10.16 27.14
C GLU A 14 -21.00 9.52 26.60
N VAL A 15 -20.75 9.60 25.29
CA VAL A 15 -19.51 9.10 24.69
C VAL A 15 -18.32 9.98 25.08
N GLU A 16 -18.48 11.31 25.09
CA GLU A 16 -17.39 12.22 25.48
C GLU A 16 -16.98 12.01 26.94
N SER A 17 -17.95 11.85 27.84
CA SER A 17 -17.68 11.57 29.25
C SER A 17 -17.06 10.18 29.51
N ARG A 18 -17.41 9.16 28.71
CA ARG A 18 -16.85 7.80 28.84
C ARG A 18 -15.45 7.65 28.26
N PHE A 19 -15.10 8.41 27.23
CA PHE A 19 -13.83 8.22 26.50
C PHE A 19 -12.83 9.37 26.63
N PHE A 20 -13.27 10.61 26.88
CA PHE A 20 -12.38 11.79 26.84
C PHE A 20 -11.99 12.36 28.21
N ARG A 21 -12.50 11.84 29.33
CA ARG A 21 -12.04 12.23 30.67
C ARG A 21 -10.96 11.30 31.23
N ARG A 22 -9.73 11.45 30.73
CA ARG A 22 -8.50 11.12 31.46
C ARG A 22 -7.57 12.34 31.45
N ASP A 23 -7.75 13.15 32.49
CA ASP A 23 -6.91 14.20 33.09
C ASP A 23 -6.27 15.30 32.21
N PRO A 24 -6.34 16.58 32.66
CA PRO A 24 -5.43 17.01 33.73
C PRO A 24 -6.10 17.79 34.90
N MET A 25 -6.07 17.19 36.08
CA MET A 25 -5.89 17.85 37.38
C MET A 25 -4.52 18.54 37.42
N THR A 26 -4.26 19.72 37.97
CA THR A 26 -5.02 20.85 38.56
C THR A 26 -3.99 21.98 38.80
N PRO A 27 -4.41 23.21 39.18
CA PRO A 27 -3.56 24.41 39.21
C PRO A 27 -2.75 24.55 40.51
N ASP A 28 -1.62 25.25 40.45
CA ASP A 28 -1.20 26.13 41.56
C ASP A 28 -0.38 27.34 41.06
N VAL A 29 -0.57 28.42 41.79
CA VAL A 29 -0.17 29.81 41.60
C VAL A 29 1.34 30.03 41.80
N ASP A 30 2.01 30.80 40.92
CA ASP A 30 2.80 31.96 41.36
C ASP A 30 3.15 32.95 40.24
N GLN A 31 3.38 34.20 40.66
CA GLN A 31 3.25 35.48 39.96
C GLN A 31 4.36 35.85 38.97
N ARG A 32 4.03 36.63 37.91
CA ARG A 32 4.69 37.92 37.55
C ARG A 32 4.06 38.60 36.30
N PRO A 33 4.28 39.91 36.07
CA PRO A 33 3.22 40.82 35.64
C PRO A 33 3.31 41.35 34.20
N GLU A 34 2.16 41.88 33.78
CA GLU A 34 1.89 43.07 32.96
C GLU A 34 2.53 43.29 31.57
N GLY A 35 1.62 43.54 30.62
CA GLY A 35 1.84 44.19 29.33
C GLY A 35 1.32 43.30 28.19
N GLY A 36 0.28 43.59 27.43
CA GLY A 36 -0.47 44.83 27.17
C GLY A 36 -0.78 44.89 25.67
N GLY A 37 -2.05 45.06 25.29
CA GLY A 37 -2.51 45.36 23.92
C GLY A 37 -2.68 44.12 23.02
N GLY A 38 -3.90 43.76 22.60
CA GLY A 38 -4.62 44.39 21.48
C GLY A 38 -4.29 43.59 20.21
N GLY A 39 -5.17 42.84 19.57
CA GLY A 39 -6.49 43.21 19.06
C GLY A 39 -6.48 42.89 17.56
N GLY A 40 -7.60 42.37 17.02
CA GLY A 40 -7.87 42.40 15.58
C GLY A 40 -7.53 41.12 14.82
N GLY A 41 -8.54 40.25 14.66
CA GLY A 41 -8.60 39.35 13.52
C GLY A 41 -8.79 40.16 12.23
N THR A 42 -8.19 39.70 11.13
CA THR A 42 -8.61 40.06 9.78
C THR A 42 -8.31 38.89 8.84
N HIS A 43 -9.40 38.30 8.39
CA HIS A 43 -9.49 37.41 7.23
C HIS A 43 -9.33 38.28 5.98
N ASN A 44 -8.36 38.03 5.09
CA ASN A 44 -8.61 38.25 3.67
C ASN A 44 -7.63 37.52 2.74
N SER A 45 -8.24 36.80 1.82
CA SER A 45 -7.71 36.28 0.56
C SER A 45 -7.46 37.41 -0.44
N ASN A 46 -6.28 37.44 -1.06
CA ASN A 46 -6.13 37.98 -2.42
C ASN A 46 -4.76 37.58 -3.01
N TRP A 47 -4.73 36.60 -3.93
CA TRP A 47 -3.60 36.44 -4.83
C TRP A 47 -3.98 37.03 -6.19
N ASN A 48 -3.55 38.26 -6.42
CA ASN A 48 -3.48 38.85 -7.75
C ASN A 48 -2.04 39.32 -7.96
N LEU A 49 -1.30 38.63 -8.82
CA LEU A 49 -0.06 39.13 -9.40
C LEU A 49 -0.11 38.95 -10.92
N THR A 50 -0.64 40.01 -11.54
CA THR A 50 -0.26 40.64 -12.81
C THR A 50 0.42 39.82 -13.90
N GLN A 51 -0.29 39.82 -15.03
CA GLN A 51 0.17 39.64 -16.41
C GLN A 51 1.46 40.40 -16.74
N ALA A 52 2.31 39.79 -17.57
CA ALA A 52 3.19 40.51 -18.47
C ALA A 52 3.44 39.72 -19.77
N LYS A 53 2.87 40.26 -20.85
CA LYS A 53 3.34 40.28 -22.25
C LYS A 53 3.29 39.01 -23.11
N GLU A 54 2.27 39.00 -23.95
CA GLU A 54 2.27 38.47 -25.32
C GLU A 54 3.37 39.10 -26.18
N ASN A 55 3.98 38.30 -27.08
CA ASN A 55 4.00 38.63 -28.51
C ASN A 55 4.43 37.43 -29.40
N LEU A 56 3.62 37.20 -30.45
CA LEU A 56 3.95 36.72 -31.81
C LEU A 56 4.35 35.23 -31.99
N ARG A 57 3.41 34.40 -32.44
CA ARG A 57 3.09 34.09 -33.86
C ARG A 57 4.08 33.14 -34.53
N SER A 58 3.68 31.88 -34.67
CA SER A 58 3.94 31.11 -35.89
C SER A 58 2.79 30.15 -36.11
N THR A 59 2.16 30.37 -37.25
CA THR A 59 0.98 29.69 -37.77
C THR A 59 1.50 28.51 -38.56
N GLU A 60 1.35 27.29 -38.05
CA GLU A 60 1.43 26.09 -38.88
C GLU A 60 0.14 25.30 -38.74
N THR A 61 -0.59 25.28 -39.85
CA THR A 61 -1.82 24.54 -40.05
C THR A 61 -1.52 23.03 -40.09
N PHE A 62 -1.78 22.32 -39.01
CA PHE A 62 -1.88 20.86 -39.06
C PHE A 62 -3.33 20.46 -39.31
N LYS A 63 -3.67 20.25 -40.58
CA LYS A 63 -4.83 19.46 -40.99
C LYS A 63 -4.40 18.01 -41.03
N LYS A 64 -4.99 17.18 -40.17
CA LYS A 64 -5.76 15.96 -40.48
C LYS A 64 -5.71 15.02 -39.27
N GLU A 65 -6.82 14.98 -38.56
CA GLU A 65 -7.13 13.97 -37.56
C GLU A 65 -7.58 12.72 -38.31
N ASP A 66 -6.64 11.91 -38.81
CA ASP A 66 -6.93 10.61 -39.41
C ASP A 66 -5.68 9.74 -39.24
N ASP A 67 -5.65 8.94 -38.17
CA ASP A 67 -5.60 7.47 -38.21
C ASP A 67 -5.06 6.91 -36.87
N LEU A 68 -5.79 7.14 -35.78
CA LEU A 68 -5.47 6.54 -34.47
C LEU A 68 -5.62 5.01 -34.51
N ASP A 69 -6.47 4.50 -35.40
CA ASP A 69 -6.69 3.07 -35.58
C ASP A 69 -5.45 2.37 -36.15
N GLY A 70 -4.67 3.04 -37.02
CA GLY A 70 -3.40 2.52 -37.53
C GLY A 70 -2.34 2.30 -36.44
N LEU A 71 -2.21 3.22 -35.47
CA LEU A 71 -1.27 3.09 -34.35
C LEU A 71 -1.72 2.03 -33.33
N ILE A 72 -3.03 1.85 -33.17
CA ILE A 72 -3.59 0.80 -32.32
C ILE A 72 -3.29 -0.57 -32.97
N ASN A 73 -3.48 -0.71 -34.27
CA ASN A 73 -3.25 -1.98 -34.97
C ASN A 73 -1.76 -2.40 -34.98
N GLU A 74 -0.81 -1.45 -34.96
CA GLU A 74 0.63 -1.72 -34.82
C GLU A 74 1.00 -2.30 -33.44
N ILE A 75 0.26 -1.95 -32.38
CA ILE A 75 0.48 -2.50 -31.02
C ILE A 75 -0.16 -3.89 -30.87
N PHE A 76 -1.25 -4.17 -31.58
CA PHE A 76 -1.98 -5.45 -31.52
C PHE A 76 -1.59 -6.46 -32.62
N GLU A 77 -0.82 -6.07 -33.63
CA GLU A 77 -0.21 -7.01 -34.58
C GLU A 77 0.82 -7.88 -33.86
N GLU A 78 0.45 -9.15 -33.64
CA GLU A 78 1.29 -10.17 -33.04
C GLU A 78 2.64 -10.24 -33.77
N PRO A 79 3.78 -10.21 -33.06
CA PRO A 79 5.04 -10.54 -33.71
C PRO A 79 4.95 -12.00 -34.13
N ASN A 80 4.94 -12.24 -35.43
CA ASN A 80 4.99 -13.59 -35.98
C ASN A 80 6.31 -14.24 -35.55
N PHE A 81 6.30 -14.95 -34.41
CA PHE A 81 7.42 -15.75 -33.93
C PHE A 81 7.40 -17.14 -34.60
N ASP A 82 7.44 -17.17 -35.93
CA ASP A 82 7.77 -18.39 -36.64
C ASP A 82 9.28 -18.67 -36.57
N LYS A 83 9.62 -19.56 -35.64
CA LYS A 83 10.68 -20.59 -35.71
C LYS A 83 12.07 -20.14 -36.21
N LYS A 84 12.96 -19.87 -35.24
CA LYS A 84 14.35 -20.37 -35.31
C LYS A 84 14.76 -21.01 -33.99
N THR A 85 14.86 -22.33 -34.00
CA THR A 85 15.51 -23.14 -32.97
C THR A 85 17.01 -22.92 -33.02
N PHE A 86 17.51 -21.96 -32.24
CA PHE A 86 18.94 -21.90 -31.93
C PHE A 86 19.21 -22.67 -30.64
N LYS A 87 19.72 -23.90 -30.80
CA LYS A 87 20.40 -24.62 -29.73
C LYS A 87 21.64 -23.82 -29.32
N LEU A 88 21.63 -23.22 -28.14
CA LEU A 88 22.86 -22.90 -27.42
C LEU A 88 22.73 -23.41 -25.98
N LYS A 89 23.57 -24.39 -25.63
CA LYS A 89 23.89 -24.72 -24.23
C LYS A 89 24.66 -23.54 -23.64
N SER A 90 24.34 -23.13 -22.42
CA SER A 90 25.30 -22.87 -21.34
C SER A 90 24.60 -22.59 -20.01
N LYS A 91 25.31 -22.91 -18.93
CA LYS A 91 24.86 -23.01 -17.54
C LYS A 91 24.68 -21.64 -16.85
N SER A 92 23.80 -21.68 -15.86
CA SER A 92 23.84 -20.98 -14.58
C SER A 92 23.22 -19.59 -14.44
N SER A 93 22.69 -19.42 -13.23
CA SER A 93 22.34 -18.19 -12.52
C SER A 93 20.90 -17.72 -12.67
N CYS A 94 20.35 -17.47 -11.48
CA CYS A 94 18.99 -17.06 -11.15
C CYS A 94 18.48 -15.91 -12.01
N ASP A 95 17.26 -16.04 -12.51
CA ASP A 95 16.46 -14.86 -12.80
C ASP A 95 14.98 -15.07 -12.51
N THR A 96 14.45 -14.05 -11.85
CA THR A 96 13.08 -13.89 -11.38
C THR A 96 12.12 -14.07 -12.55
N SER A 97 11.18 -15.00 -12.41
CA SER A 97 10.14 -15.25 -13.41
C SER A 97 9.19 -14.05 -13.52
N VAL A 98 9.57 -13.05 -14.30
CA VAL A 98 8.63 -12.15 -14.96
C VAL A 98 8.08 -12.92 -16.16
N ARG A 99 6.91 -13.55 -16.02
CA ARG A 99 6.18 -14.12 -17.16
C ARG A 99 4.74 -13.63 -17.19
N ALA A 100 4.50 -12.88 -18.27
CA ALA A 100 3.26 -12.80 -19.05
C ALA A 100 2.06 -12.11 -18.40
N CYS A 101 2.03 -10.78 -18.50
CA CYS A 101 0.77 -10.04 -18.62
C CYS A 101 0.28 -10.12 -20.07
N LEU A 102 -0.13 -11.30 -20.52
CA LEU A 102 -1.17 -11.38 -21.54
C LEU A 102 -2.47 -11.04 -20.82
N GLN A 103 -3.35 -10.25 -21.45
CA GLN A 103 -4.57 -9.66 -20.89
C GLN A 103 -5.58 -10.74 -20.42
N ALA A 104 -5.23 -11.44 -19.35
CA ALA A 104 -6.13 -12.27 -18.59
C ALA A 104 -6.95 -11.34 -17.67
N PRO A 105 -8.23 -11.65 -17.43
CA PRO A 105 -9.00 -10.94 -16.41
C PRO A 105 -8.20 -10.96 -15.11
N HIS A 106 -8.01 -9.79 -14.49
CA HIS A 106 -7.28 -9.62 -13.24
C HIS A 106 -7.74 -10.66 -12.23
N LYS A 107 -6.89 -11.62 -11.86
CA LYS A 107 -7.29 -12.70 -10.96
C LYS A 107 -6.93 -12.29 -9.54
N SER A 108 -7.92 -12.25 -8.66
CA SER A 108 -7.70 -12.04 -7.23
C SER A 108 -7.83 -13.35 -6.47
N CYS A 109 -7.12 -13.45 -5.35
CA CYS A 109 -7.34 -14.53 -4.40
C CYS A 109 -8.70 -14.36 -3.72
N SER A 110 -9.45 -15.44 -3.59
CA SER A 110 -10.71 -15.50 -2.85
C SER A 110 -10.94 -16.91 -2.28
N PRO A 111 -10.69 -17.15 -0.99
CA PRO A 111 -10.16 -16.22 0.02
C PRO A 111 -8.63 -16.03 -0.10
N VAL A 112 -8.08 -15.09 0.67
CA VAL A 112 -6.64 -14.78 0.65
C VAL A 112 -5.94 -15.58 1.74
N TYR A 113 -5.03 -16.47 1.35
CA TYR A 113 -4.26 -17.25 2.31
C TYR A 113 -2.83 -16.72 2.47
N LEU A 114 -2.33 -16.78 3.70
CA LEU A 114 -0.92 -16.77 4.02
C LEU A 114 -0.45 -18.22 4.20
N GLY A 115 0.82 -18.49 3.93
CA GLY A 115 1.38 -19.82 4.16
C GLY A 115 2.88 -19.78 4.35
N GLY A 116 3.43 -20.84 4.98
CA GLY A 116 4.86 -21.05 5.10
C GLY A 116 5.52 -21.39 3.76
N SER A 117 6.82 -21.71 3.81
CA SER A 117 7.60 -22.01 2.60
C SER A 117 7.22 -23.33 1.93
N THR A 118 6.59 -24.26 2.65
CA THR A 118 6.06 -25.53 2.12
C THR A 118 4.81 -25.33 1.26
N VAL A 119 4.09 -24.22 1.45
CA VAL A 119 2.87 -23.91 0.72
C VAL A 119 3.23 -23.20 -0.59
N PRO A 120 2.74 -23.68 -1.74
CA PRO A 120 2.99 -23.03 -3.02
C PRO A 120 2.34 -21.64 -3.07
N CYS A 121 3.05 -20.68 -3.67
CA CYS A 121 2.51 -19.35 -3.94
C CYS A 121 1.59 -19.34 -5.16
N GLY A 122 0.68 -18.36 -5.22
CA GLY A 122 -0.13 -18.04 -6.38
C GLY A 122 -1.54 -17.61 -6.00
N ILE A 123 -2.46 -17.74 -6.96
CA ILE A 123 -3.87 -17.40 -6.78
C ILE A 123 -4.53 -18.42 -5.86
N GLY A 124 -4.94 -17.97 -4.68
CA GLY A 124 -5.70 -18.76 -3.72
C GLY A 124 -7.20 -18.77 -4.06
N THR A 125 -7.78 -19.95 -4.19
CA THR A 125 -9.23 -20.15 -4.30
C THR A 125 -9.70 -21.19 -3.30
N HIS A 126 -11.00 -21.30 -3.04
CA HIS A 126 -11.54 -22.37 -2.18
C HIS A 126 -11.11 -23.78 -2.61
N THR A 127 -10.95 -24.03 -3.91
CA THR A 127 -10.53 -25.32 -4.47
C THR A 127 -9.02 -25.47 -4.57
N SER A 128 -8.28 -24.35 -4.64
CA SER A 128 -6.82 -24.33 -4.71
C SER A 128 -6.25 -23.43 -3.62
N GLN A 129 -5.98 -24.03 -2.47
CA GLN A 129 -5.36 -23.35 -1.35
C GLN A 129 -3.89 -23.06 -1.65
N ARG A 130 -3.59 -21.78 -1.91
CA ARG A 130 -2.25 -21.27 -2.24
C ARG A 130 -2.01 -19.96 -1.50
N ALA A 131 -0.76 -19.75 -1.09
CA ALA A 131 -0.36 -18.52 -0.44
C ALA A 131 -0.27 -17.37 -1.45
N CYS A 132 -0.85 -16.21 -1.15
CA CYS A 132 -0.80 -15.05 -2.05
C CYS A 132 0.61 -14.41 -2.04
N ASP A 133 1.18 -14.13 -3.22
CA ASP A 133 2.46 -13.42 -3.40
C ASP A 133 2.30 -11.97 -3.94
N CYS A 134 1.06 -11.59 -4.24
CA CYS A 134 0.67 -10.24 -4.65
C CYS A 134 -0.03 -9.46 -3.52
N LEU A 135 0.38 -9.64 -2.26
CA LEU A 135 -0.24 -8.97 -1.12
C LEU A 135 0.10 -7.46 -1.06
N ARG A 136 -0.90 -6.63 -0.72
CA ARG A 136 -0.78 -5.19 -0.50
C ARG A 136 -1.38 -4.82 0.85
N CYS A 137 -0.70 -3.97 1.60
CA CYS A 137 -1.21 -3.47 2.87
C CYS A 137 -2.06 -2.22 2.65
N ILE A 138 -3.30 -2.20 3.13
CA ILE A 138 -4.19 -1.03 3.02
C ILE A 138 -3.74 0.09 3.97
N ALA A 139 -3.05 -0.23 5.06
CA ALA A 139 -2.66 0.74 6.08
C ALA A 139 -1.53 1.69 5.63
N CYS A 140 -0.50 1.14 5.01
CA CYS A 140 0.67 1.89 4.54
C CYS A 140 0.74 1.96 3.02
N ASP A 141 -0.18 1.31 2.32
CA ASP A 141 -0.26 1.21 0.87
C ASP A 141 0.93 0.51 0.17
N PHE A 142 1.88 -0.04 0.93
CA PHE A 142 3.01 -0.77 0.39
C PHE A 142 2.70 -2.24 0.07
N ARG A 143 3.42 -2.78 -0.91
CA ARG A 143 3.46 -4.23 -1.17
C ARG A 143 4.03 -4.96 0.04
N VAL A 144 3.41 -6.08 0.39
CA VAL A 144 3.93 -6.98 1.43
C VAL A 144 5.03 -7.82 0.81
N VAL A 145 6.24 -7.74 1.38
CA VAL A 145 7.36 -8.59 0.99
C VAL A 145 7.22 -9.94 1.71
N SER A 146 7.70 -11.01 1.06
CA SER A 146 7.72 -12.34 1.66
C SER A 146 9.07 -13.03 1.47
N TYR A 147 9.54 -13.73 2.50
CA TYR A 147 10.83 -14.42 2.52
C TYR A 147 10.67 -15.88 2.93
N ASN A 148 11.02 -16.81 2.03
CA ASN A 148 10.92 -18.25 2.24
C ASN A 148 12.01 -18.77 3.18
N ASP A 149 11.65 -19.69 4.07
CA ASP A 149 12.53 -20.33 5.07
C ASP A 149 13.14 -19.35 6.06
N TYR A 150 12.44 -18.25 6.31
CA TYR A 150 12.80 -17.25 7.32
C TYR A 150 11.61 -16.92 8.21
N MET A 151 11.93 -16.53 9.43
CA MET A 151 11.03 -15.89 10.39
C MET A 151 11.58 -14.52 10.79
N TRP A 152 10.69 -13.65 11.26
CA TRP A 152 11.10 -12.44 11.98
C TRP A 152 11.63 -12.78 13.37
N ASP A 153 12.75 -12.16 13.74
CA ASP A 153 13.28 -12.23 15.10
C ASP A 153 12.31 -11.59 16.12
N LYS A 154 12.38 -12.02 17.39
CA LYS A 154 11.52 -11.48 18.46
C LYS A 154 11.87 -10.03 18.81
N SER A 155 13.09 -9.58 18.49
CA SER A 155 13.52 -8.17 18.66
C SER A 155 12.97 -7.23 17.59
N CYS A 156 12.21 -7.73 16.60
CA CYS A 156 11.54 -6.91 15.60
C CYS A 156 10.52 -5.97 16.24
N ASP A 157 10.55 -4.72 15.80
CA ASP A 157 9.74 -3.63 16.29
C ASP A 157 9.23 -2.78 15.14
N TYR A 158 8.22 -1.95 15.40
CA TYR A 158 7.57 -1.12 14.39
C TYR A 158 8.56 -0.18 13.68
N LEU A 159 9.48 0.44 14.43
CA LEU A 159 10.45 1.39 13.87
C LEU A 159 11.41 0.72 12.89
N PHE A 160 11.79 -0.53 13.15
CA PHE A 160 12.62 -1.29 12.23
C PHE A 160 11.95 -1.43 10.86
N PHE A 161 10.69 -1.85 10.80
CA PHE A 161 10.02 -2.00 9.50
C PHE A 161 9.79 -0.66 8.83
N ARG A 162 9.40 0.37 9.58
CA ARG A 162 9.15 1.70 9.00
C ARG A 162 10.38 2.32 8.35
N ASN A 163 11.58 2.08 8.90
CA ASN A 163 12.82 2.67 8.42
C ASN A 163 13.55 1.82 7.37
N ASN A 164 13.29 0.51 7.32
CA ASN A 164 14.07 -0.44 6.53
C ASN A 164 13.30 -1.12 5.39
N MET A 165 11.97 -0.99 5.33
CA MET A 165 11.17 -1.53 4.25
C MET A 165 11.17 -0.60 3.03
N PRO A 166 11.32 -1.13 1.79
CA PRO A 166 11.40 -2.54 1.42
C PRO A 166 12.82 -3.12 1.27
N GLU A 167 13.87 -2.46 1.77
CA GLU A 167 15.26 -2.87 1.54
C GLU A 167 15.64 -4.21 2.21
N PHE A 168 15.68 -5.29 1.42
CA PHE A 168 16.03 -6.63 1.89
C PHE A 168 17.35 -6.70 2.67
N HIS A 169 18.39 -6.01 2.22
CA HIS A 169 19.70 -6.02 2.87
C HIS A 169 19.63 -5.54 4.32
N LYS A 170 18.77 -4.56 4.62
CA LYS A 170 18.55 -4.06 5.97
C LYS A 170 17.64 -5.01 6.76
N LEU A 171 16.59 -5.53 6.12
CA LEU A 171 15.65 -6.48 6.74
C LEU A 171 16.31 -7.79 7.16
N LYS A 172 17.32 -8.24 6.40
CA LYS A 172 18.10 -9.46 6.68
C LYS A 172 18.73 -9.46 8.07
N ALA A 173 19.01 -8.30 8.66
CA ALA A 173 19.57 -8.19 10.00
C ALA A 173 18.67 -8.82 11.09
N LYS A 174 17.33 -8.80 10.90
CA LYS A 174 16.36 -9.39 11.83
C LYS A 174 15.61 -10.59 11.24
N LEU A 175 16.13 -11.20 10.17
CA LEU A 175 15.60 -12.45 9.62
C LEU A 175 16.36 -13.64 10.19
N VAL A 176 15.64 -14.57 10.83
CA VAL A 176 16.18 -15.82 11.37
C VAL A 176 15.78 -16.96 10.45
N LYS A 177 16.75 -17.80 10.06
CA LYS A 177 16.48 -18.97 9.20
C LYS A 177 15.63 -20.00 9.95
N LYS A 178 14.46 -20.33 9.43
CA LYS A 178 13.65 -21.48 9.88
C LYS A 178 12.94 -22.10 8.69
N LYS A 179 13.32 -23.35 8.39
CA LYS A 179 12.72 -24.12 7.31
C LYS A 179 11.23 -24.32 7.55
N GLY A 180 10.46 -24.28 6.47
CA GLY A 180 9.00 -24.45 6.51
C GLY A 180 8.23 -23.17 6.84
N THR A 181 8.91 -22.10 7.23
CA THR A 181 8.26 -20.82 7.58
C THR A 181 8.44 -19.78 6.50
N ARG A 182 7.54 -18.79 6.49
CA ARG A 182 7.67 -17.62 5.62
C ARG A 182 7.40 -16.36 6.42
N ALA A 183 8.33 -15.42 6.30
CA ALA A 183 8.25 -14.11 6.93
C ALA A 183 7.60 -13.13 5.94
N TYR A 184 6.50 -12.50 6.35
CA TYR A 184 5.77 -11.47 5.61
C TYR A 184 5.92 -10.13 6.32
N ALA A 185 6.11 -9.04 5.58
CA ALA A 185 6.10 -7.70 6.18
C ALA A 185 5.71 -6.60 5.19
N CYS A 186 5.15 -5.53 5.74
CA CYS A 186 5.07 -4.22 5.12
C CYS A 186 5.71 -3.18 6.07
N GLN A 187 5.58 -1.89 5.77
CA GLN A 187 6.16 -0.84 6.63
C GLN A 187 5.54 -0.76 8.04
N CYS A 188 4.30 -1.23 8.22
CA CYS A 188 3.56 -1.04 9.48
C CYS A 188 3.21 -2.34 10.21
N SER A 189 3.37 -3.49 9.57
CA SER A 189 2.93 -4.78 10.09
C SER A 189 3.82 -5.89 9.58
N TRP A 190 4.00 -6.94 10.36
CA TRP A 190 4.81 -8.10 10.01
C TRP A 190 4.21 -9.37 10.62
N ARG A 191 4.48 -10.51 9.98
CA ARG A 191 3.96 -11.80 10.42
C ARG A 191 4.89 -12.92 9.98
N THR A 192 5.05 -13.94 10.81
CA THR A 192 5.67 -15.21 10.43
C THR A 192 4.58 -16.27 10.40
N VAL A 193 4.53 -17.05 9.31
CA VAL A 193 3.53 -18.10 9.10
C VAL A 193 4.23 -19.42 8.74
N GLU A 194 3.75 -20.52 9.30
CA GLU A 194 4.30 -21.88 9.06
C GLU A 194 3.30 -22.73 8.27
N GLU A 195 2.04 -22.73 8.68
CA GLU A 195 0.95 -23.46 8.04
C GLU A 195 0.05 -22.51 7.24
N LEU A 196 -0.76 -23.08 6.33
CA LEU A 196 -1.72 -22.29 5.58
C LEU A 196 -2.73 -21.65 6.53
N THR A 197 -2.82 -20.32 6.51
CA THR A 197 -3.67 -19.52 7.38
C THR A 197 -4.53 -18.60 6.53
N ASP A 198 -5.84 -18.57 6.79
CA ASP A 198 -6.73 -17.60 6.13
C ASP A 198 -6.51 -16.20 6.74
N LEU A 199 -6.19 -15.24 5.90
CA LEU A 199 -5.96 -13.85 6.30
C LEU A 199 -7.19 -13.22 6.98
N GLN A 200 -8.39 -13.70 6.69
CA GLN A 200 -9.62 -13.25 7.35
C GLN A 200 -9.61 -13.49 8.86
N THR A 201 -8.84 -14.48 9.34
CA THR A 201 -8.70 -14.77 10.77
C THR A 201 -7.76 -13.78 11.49
N GLU A 202 -6.92 -13.05 10.74
CA GLU A 202 -5.94 -12.11 11.27
C GLU A 202 -6.36 -10.66 11.03
N HIS A 203 -7.41 -10.20 11.72
CA HIS A 203 -7.97 -8.85 11.58
C HIS A 203 -6.97 -7.70 11.82
N GLN A 204 -5.87 -7.96 12.54
CA GLN A 204 -4.81 -6.97 12.76
C GLN A 204 -4.00 -6.68 11.48
N LEU A 205 -3.93 -7.65 10.57
CA LEU A 205 -3.26 -7.52 9.29
C LEU A 205 -4.23 -6.95 8.26
N ARG A 206 -4.13 -5.64 8.02
CA ARG A 206 -4.85 -4.95 6.95
C ARG A 206 -4.22 -5.23 5.58
N TRP A 207 -4.04 -6.49 5.24
CA TRP A 207 -3.45 -6.96 3.99
C TRP A 207 -4.55 -7.49 3.07
N VAL A 208 -4.40 -7.29 1.77
CA VAL A 208 -5.32 -7.79 0.73
C VAL A 208 -4.54 -8.27 -0.48
N CYS A 209 -5.17 -9.09 -1.33
CA CYS A 209 -4.61 -9.44 -2.62
C CYS A 209 -4.65 -8.21 -3.56
N GLY A 210 -3.48 -7.73 -3.97
CA GLY A 210 -3.25 -6.62 -4.89
C GLY A 210 -3.46 -6.94 -6.37
N LYS A 211 -4.07 -8.09 -6.67
CA LYS A 211 -4.32 -8.69 -8.00
C LYS A 211 -3.07 -9.39 -8.58
N HIS A 212 -3.27 -10.60 -9.12
CA HIS A 212 -2.27 -11.39 -9.85
C HIS A 212 -2.41 -11.20 -11.36
#